data_AF-A0A3D2P939-F1
#
_entry.id   AF-A0A3D2P939-F1
#
_cell.length_a   1.000
_cell.length_b   1.000
_cell.length_c   1.000
_cell.angle_alpha   90.00
_cell.angle_beta   90.00
_cell.angle_gamma   90.00
#
_symmetry.space_group_name_H-M   'P 1'
#
loop_
_entity.id
_entity.type
_entity.pdbx_description
1 polymer ?
#
loop_
_entity_poly.entity_id
_entity_poly.type
_entity_poly.pdbx_seq_one_letter_code
_entity_poly.pdbx_strand_id
1 'polypeptide(L)'
;KKGCLFDQWKERLNFASWQETFAELNLDPDFYFRERRIDEILPWELLNSSAPKEYLEKEYHASRETVNQSPAISHQPSVISQQLSISPIKSKPKNAPRAVQRVRLCF
;
A
#
# COMPACT_ATOMS: atom_id res chain seq x y z
N LYS A 1 24.74 4.66 -16.84
CA LYS A 1 24.24 3.82 -15.72
C LYS A 1 23.81 4.74 -14.58
N LYS A 2 22.55 5.18 -14.56
CA LYS A 2 21.96 6.07 -13.53
C LYS A 2 20.78 5.39 -12.84
N GLY A 3 21.05 4.23 -12.22
CA GLY A 3 20.02 3.49 -11.49
C GLY A 3 20.09 3.79 -10.00
N CYS A 4 18.95 4.06 -9.37
CA CYS A 4 18.84 4.10 -7.92
C CYS A 4 18.43 2.71 -7.41
N LEU A 5 19.18 2.16 -6.45
CA LEU A 5 18.89 0.88 -5.82
C LEU A 5 18.28 1.12 -4.44
N PHE A 6 17.18 0.46 -4.12
CA PHE A 6 16.50 0.55 -2.82
C PHE A 6 16.02 1.97 -2.45
N ASP A 7 15.59 2.75 -3.44
CA ASP A 7 15.08 4.11 -3.27
C ASP A 7 13.63 4.18 -2.76
N GLN A 8 13.01 3.03 -2.49
CA GLN A 8 11.69 2.91 -1.89
C GLN A 8 11.62 3.51 -0.48
N TRP A 9 12.77 3.65 0.21
CA TRP A 9 12.87 4.24 1.55
C TRP A 9 13.40 5.67 1.49
N LYS A 10 12.77 6.58 2.23
CA LYS A 10 13.09 8.02 2.22
C LYS A 10 14.58 8.29 2.51
N GLU A 11 15.19 7.48 3.37
CA GLU A 11 16.59 7.60 3.77
C GLU A 11 17.58 7.32 2.62
N ARG A 12 17.15 6.63 1.57
CA ARG A 12 17.96 6.31 0.38
C ARG A 12 17.40 6.89 -0.92
N LEU A 13 16.32 7.67 -0.84
CA LEU A 13 15.73 8.30 -2.00
C LEU A 13 16.65 9.42 -2.52
N ASN A 14 17.25 9.19 -3.69
CA ASN A 14 18.03 10.21 -4.39
C ASN A 14 17.19 10.84 -5.51
N PHE A 15 16.38 11.83 -5.17
CA PHE A 15 15.48 12.49 -6.13
C PHE A 15 16.22 13.25 -7.24
N ALA A 16 17.39 13.81 -6.95
CA ALA A 16 18.18 14.55 -7.94
C ALA A 16 18.62 13.65 -9.11
N SER A 17 19.05 12.42 -8.82
CA SER A 17 19.39 11.44 -9.86
C SER A 17 18.20 11.06 -10.74
N TRP A 18 16.99 11.04 -10.18
CA TRP A 18 15.76 10.80 -10.93
C TRP A 18 15.45 11.96 -11.86
N GLN A 19 15.50 13.20 -11.37
CA GLN A 19 15.27 14.40 -12.19
C GLN A 19 16.21 14.47 -13.39
N GLU A 20 17.50 14.19 -13.17
CA GLU A 20 18.50 14.17 -14.25
C GLU A 20 18.20 13.08 -15.28
N THR A 21 17.81 11.89 -14.83
CA THR A 21 17.46 10.77 -15.72
C THR A 21 16.20 11.06 -16.53
N PHE A 22 15.18 11.69 -15.93
CA PHE A 22 13.98 12.12 -16.66
C PHE A 22 14.33 13.14 -17.74
N ALA A 23 15.19 14.11 -17.43
CA ALA A 23 15.66 15.10 -18.41
C ALA A 23 16.44 14.45 -19.56
N GLU A 24 17.34 13.50 -19.27
CA GLU A 24 18.10 12.75 -20.29
C GLU A 24 17.20 11.92 -21.21
N LEU A 25 16.15 11.30 -20.67
CA LEU A 25 15.20 10.49 -21.43
C LEU A 25 14.08 11.33 -22.07
N ASN A 26 14.13 12.65 -21.88
CA ASN A 26 13.12 13.60 -22.37
C ASN A 26 11.69 13.21 -21.91
N LEU A 27 11.60 12.67 -20.70
CA LEU A 27 10.36 12.25 -20.03
C LEU A 27 9.88 13.36 -19.10
N ASP A 28 8.60 13.67 -19.18
CA ASP A 28 7.95 14.59 -18.26
C ASP A 28 7.34 13.81 -17.08
N PRO A 29 7.82 14.00 -15.83
CA PRO A 29 7.21 13.38 -14.65
C PRO A 29 5.75 13.79 -14.42
N ASP A 30 5.39 15.03 -14.76
CA ASP A 30 4.06 15.58 -14.47
C ASP A 30 2.98 14.87 -15.27
N PHE A 31 3.32 14.34 -16.45
CA PHE A 31 2.46 13.46 -17.23
C PHE A 31 1.96 12.24 -16.43
N TYR A 32 2.77 11.72 -15.52
CA TYR A 32 2.42 10.53 -14.73
C TYR A 32 1.69 10.86 -13.43
N PHE A 33 1.79 12.09 -12.93
CA PHE A 33 1.15 12.56 -11.70
C PHE A 33 -0.21 13.24 -11.91
N ARG A 34 -0.59 13.55 -13.14
CA ARG A 34 -1.90 14.12 -13.44
C ARG A 34 -3.04 13.22 -12.96
N GLU A 35 -4.18 13.84 -12.69
CA GLU A 35 -5.44 13.11 -12.52
C GLU A 35 -5.74 12.33 -13.81
N ARG A 36 -6.09 11.04 -13.64
CA ARG A 36 -6.51 10.19 -14.75
C ARG A 36 -8.02 10.09 -14.79
N ARG A 37 -8.57 10.18 -15.99
CA ARG A 37 -10.01 10.00 -16.20
C ARG A 37 -10.31 8.51 -16.33
N ILE A 38 -11.55 8.11 -16.11
CA ILE A 38 -11.93 6.68 -16.19
C ILE A 38 -12.01 6.19 -17.65
N ASP A 39 -12.26 7.13 -18.58
CA ASP A 39 -12.41 6.87 -20.01
C ASP A 39 -11.10 6.63 -20.76
N GLU A 40 -9.94 6.83 -20.13
CA GLU A 40 -8.65 6.46 -20.72
C GLU A 40 -8.21 5.04 -20.35
N ILE A 41 -7.18 4.54 -21.05
CA ILE A 41 -6.55 3.27 -20.70
C ILE A 41 -5.73 3.51 -19.42
N LEU A 42 -6.19 2.90 -18.34
CA LEU A 42 -5.56 3.07 -17.04
C LEU A 42 -4.33 2.16 -16.93
N PRO A 43 -3.25 2.61 -16.28
CA PRO A 43 -2.00 1.84 -16.23
C PRO A 43 -2.16 0.48 -15.53
N TRP A 44 -3.18 0.31 -14.69
CA TRP A 44 -3.49 -0.98 -14.04
C TRP A 44 -4.32 -1.92 -14.90
N GLU A 45 -4.92 -1.48 -16.01
CA GLU A 45 -5.60 -2.38 -16.96
C GLU A 45 -4.61 -3.27 -17.72
N LEU A 46 -3.35 -2.83 -17.80
CA LEU A 46 -2.25 -3.64 -18.32
C LEU A 46 -1.87 -4.79 -17.37
N LEU A 47 -2.29 -4.74 -16.11
CA LEU A 47 -2.04 -5.77 -15.12
C LEU A 47 -3.13 -6.84 -15.22
N ASN A 48 -2.74 -8.11 -15.13
CA ASN A 48 -3.70 -9.20 -15.03
C ASN A 48 -4.32 -9.21 -13.63
N SER A 49 -5.38 -8.41 -13.47
CA SER A 49 -6.19 -8.36 -12.26
C SER A 49 -7.35 -9.35 -12.34
N SER A 50 -7.70 -9.98 -11.22
CA SER A 50 -8.91 -10.80 -11.13
C SER A 50 -10.18 -9.96 -11.08
N ALA A 51 -10.08 -8.66 -10.78
CA ALA A 51 -11.21 -7.76 -10.74
C ALA A 51 -11.42 -7.09 -12.11
N PRO A 52 -12.63 -7.11 -12.68
CA PRO A 52 -12.92 -6.44 -13.94
C PRO A 52 -12.92 -4.91 -13.77
N LYS A 53 -12.66 -4.17 -14.85
CA LYS A 53 -12.58 -2.70 -14.85
C LYS A 53 -13.86 -2.07 -14.30
N GLU A 54 -15.01 -2.56 -14.74
CA GLU A 54 -16.34 -2.06 -14.39
C GLU A 54 -16.61 -2.16 -12.87
N TYR A 55 -16.04 -3.18 -12.21
CA TYR A 55 -16.13 -3.30 -10.76
C TYR A 55 -15.34 -2.20 -10.06
N LEU A 56 -14.10 -1.93 -10.50
CA LEU A 56 -13.26 -0.89 -9.92
C LEU A 56 -13.85 0.51 -10.15
N GLU A 57 -14.43 0.76 -11.32
CA GLU A 57 -15.13 2.01 -11.62
C GLU A 57 -16.33 2.24 -10.70
N LYS A 58 -17.15 1.20 -10.51
CA LYS A 58 -18.32 1.26 -9.61
C LYS A 58 -17.91 1.61 -8.18
N GLU A 59 -16.90 0.92 -7.64
CA GLU A 59 -16.41 1.17 -6.27
C GLU A 59 -15.79 2.57 -6.14
N TYR A 60 -15.09 3.04 -7.17
CA TYR A 60 -14.57 4.40 -7.21
C TYR A 60 -15.68 5.46 -7.14
N HIS A 61 -16.74 5.31 -7.94
CA HIS A 61 -17.90 6.21 -7.90
C HIS A 61 -18.60 6.17 -6.54
N ALA A 62 -18.85 4.97 -5.99
CA ALA A 62 -19.45 4.81 -4.67
C ALA A 62 -18.62 5.48 -3.55
N SER A 63 -17.29 5.35 -3.60
CA SER A 63 -16.39 6.02 -2.66
C SER A 63 -16.46 7.55 -2.76
N ARG A 64 -16.68 8.12 -3.95
CA ARG A 64 -16.82 9.58 -4.12
C ARG A 64 -18.18 10.09 -3.67
N GLU A 65 -19.24 9.32 -3.87
CA GLU A 65 -20.60 9.69 -3.47
C GLU A 65 -20.81 9.63 -1.96
N THR A 66 -20.24 8.63 -1.28
CA THR A 66 -20.33 8.47 0.18
C THR A 66 -19.67 9.62 0.96
N VAL A 67 -18.60 10.21 0.42
CA VAL A 67 -17.99 11.43 0.98
C VAL A 67 -18.97 12.62 0.92
N ASN A 68 -19.80 12.70 -0.12
CA ASN A 68 -20.76 13.79 -0.31
C ASN A 68 -22.07 13.58 0.46
N GLN A 69 -22.38 12.34 0.87
CA GLN A 69 -23.59 11.99 1.61
C GLN A 69 -23.37 11.77 3.11
N SER A 70 -22.17 12.01 3.63
CA SER A 70 -22.01 12.12 5.09
C SER A 70 -22.75 13.38 5.53
N PRO A 71 -23.89 13.30 6.26
CA PRO A 71 -24.34 14.48 6.97
C PRO A 71 -23.19 14.85 7.91
N ALA A 72 -22.91 16.14 8.09
CA ALA A 72 -21.99 16.58 9.11
C ALA A 72 -22.43 15.97 10.45
N ILE A 73 -21.84 14.84 10.84
CA ILE A 73 -21.95 14.35 12.19
C ILE A 73 -21.16 15.38 12.96
N SER A 74 -21.88 16.27 13.64
CA SER A 74 -21.31 17.13 14.66
C SER A 74 -20.58 16.19 15.61
N HIS A 75 -19.26 16.10 15.47
CA HIS A 75 -18.42 15.42 16.43
C HIS A 75 -18.50 16.25 17.71
N GLN A 76 -19.48 15.94 18.56
CA GLN A 76 -19.19 15.99 19.98
C GLN A 76 -18.37 14.74 20.23
N PRO A 77 -17.07 14.85 20.57
CA PRO A 77 -16.30 13.68 20.95
C PRO A 77 -16.86 13.22 22.29
N SER A 78 -17.83 12.32 22.28
CA SER A 78 -18.17 11.56 23.48
C SER A 78 -16.97 10.67 23.74
N VAL A 79 -16.12 11.10 24.66
CA VAL A 79 -15.01 10.33 25.20
C VAL A 79 -15.58 9.05 25.79
N ILE A 80 -15.63 7.99 24.99
CA ILE A 80 -15.82 6.64 25.51
C ILE A 80 -14.45 6.24 26.04
N SER A 81 -14.23 6.57 27.32
CA SER A 81 -13.12 6.06 28.10
C SER A 81 -13.36 4.58 28.39
N GLN A 82 -13.26 3.74 27.36
CA GLN A 82 -13.05 2.30 27.58
C GLN A 82 -11.56 2.10 27.82
N GLN A 83 -11.16 2.11 29.09
CA GLN A 83 -9.91 1.51 29.49
C GLN A 83 -9.96 0.03 29.06
N LEU A 84 -9.30 -0.30 27.96
CA LEU A 84 -8.95 -1.67 27.64
C LEU A 84 -8.01 -2.13 28.76
N SER A 85 -8.52 -2.90 29.71
CA SER A 85 -7.72 -3.55 30.73
C SER A 85 -6.84 -4.60 30.03
N ILE A 86 -5.64 -4.19 29.62
CA ILE A 86 -4.63 -5.11 29.08
C ILE A 86 -4.15 -5.95 30.27
N SER A 87 -4.63 -7.19 30.35
CA SER A 87 -4.10 -8.19 31.28
C SER A 87 -2.61 -8.43 31.00
N PRO A 88 -1.75 -8.61 32.02
CA PRO A 88 -0.32 -8.82 31.80
C PRO A 88 -0.06 -10.03 30.91
N ILE A 89 0.64 -9.83 29.81
CA ILE A 89 1.15 -10.90 28.95
C ILE A 89 2.14 -11.71 29.77
N LYS A 90 1.78 -12.95 30.15
CA LYS A 90 2.76 -13.89 30.74
C LYS A 90 3.79 -14.24 29.67
N SER A 91 5.05 -13.87 29.91
CA SER A 91 6.16 -14.26 29.05
C SER A 91 6.36 -15.77 29.11
N LYS A 92 6.37 -16.43 27.94
CA LYS A 92 6.71 -17.86 27.83
C LYS A 92 8.24 -18.00 27.87
N PRO A 93 8.81 -18.89 28.70
CA PRO A 93 10.26 -19.05 28.75
C PRO A 93 10.78 -19.56 27.42
N LYS A 94 11.85 -18.91 26.93
CA LYS A 94 12.59 -19.32 25.74
C LYS A 94 13.49 -20.50 26.11
N ASN A 95 13.51 -21.50 25.23
CA ASN A 95 14.42 -22.65 25.13
C ASN A 95 13.85 -23.99 25.62
N ALA A 96 13.33 -24.76 24.66
CA ALA A 96 13.44 -26.21 24.67
C ALA A 96 14.10 -26.61 23.33
N PRO A 97 15.08 -27.53 23.29
CA PRO A 97 15.63 -28.00 22.04
C PRO A 97 14.51 -28.68 21.24
N ARG A 98 14.21 -28.17 20.03
CA ARG A 98 13.28 -28.84 19.12
C ARG A 98 13.89 -30.17 18.70
N ALA A 99 13.19 -31.27 18.94
CA ALA A 99 13.57 -32.58 18.42
C ALA A 99 13.54 -32.52 16.88
N VAL A 100 14.71 -32.67 16.26
CA VAL A 100 14.84 -32.77 14.80
C VAL A 100 14.53 -34.21 14.41
N GLN A 101 13.36 -34.46 13.82
CA GLN A 101 13.09 -35.75 13.19
C GLN A 101 13.82 -35.80 11.84
N ARG A 102 14.85 -36.67 11.74
CA ARG A 102 15.48 -37.01 10.46
C ARG A 102 14.50 -37.87 9.66
N VAL A 103 13.93 -37.30 8.60
CA VAL A 103 13.25 -38.06 7.56
C VAL A 103 14.32 -38.84 6.79
N ARG A 104 14.30 -40.17 6.84
CA ARG A 104 15.09 -41.00 5.92
C ARG A 104 14.28 -41.15 4.63
N LEU A 105 14.75 -40.59 3.52
CA LEU A 105 14.32 -41.06 2.22
C LEU A 105 15.07 -42.36 1.92
N CYS A 106 14.33 -43.44 1.75
CA CYS A 106 14.84 -44.65 1.13
C CYS A 106 14.80 -44.44 -0.39
N PHE A 107 15.95 -44.62 -1.05
CA PHE A 107 16.05 -44.76 -2.49
C PHE A 107 15.94 -46.23 -2.87
#